data_AF-A0A354MXC9-F1
#
_entry.id   AF-A0A354MXC9-F1
#
_cell.length_a   1.000
_cell.length_b   1.000
_cell.length_c   1.000
_cell.angle_alpha   90.00
_cell.angle_beta   90.00
_cell.angle_gamma   90.00
#
_symmetry.space_group_name_H-M   'P 1'
#
loop_
_entity.id
_entity.type
_entity.pdbx_description
1 polymer ?
#
loop_
_entity_poly.entity_id
_entity_poly.type
_entity_poly.pdbx_seq_one_letter_code
_entity_poly.pdbx_strand_id
1 'polypeptide(L)' 'DELDRHGITANKNCVPKETRSPKETSGLRIGLAAMTTKGWREEDAVACADKIDEILRKMV' A
#
# COMPACT_ATOMS: atom_id res chain seq x y z
N ASP A 1 -4.12 8.27 -2.15
CA ASP A 1 -4.65 9.51 -1.54
C ASP A 1 -4.29 9.55 -0.07
N GLU A 2 -4.93 8.77 0.80
CA GLU A 2 -4.62 8.83 2.23
C GLU A 2 -3.18 8.38 2.53
N LEU A 3 -2.76 7.21 2.03
CA LEU A 3 -1.37 6.76 2.18
C LEU A 3 -0.33 7.78 1.66
N ASP A 4 -0.63 8.46 0.53
CA ASP A 4 0.26 9.48 -0.02
C ASP A 4 0.44 10.67 0.93
N ARG A 5 -0.63 11.07 1.65
CA ARG A 5 -0.54 12.14 2.68
C ARG A 5 0.35 11.76 3.85
N HIS A 6 0.51 10.47 4.12
CA HIS A 6 1.41 9.93 5.14
C HIS A 6 2.79 9.56 4.58
N GLY A 7 3.10 9.96 3.34
CA GLY A 7 4.40 9.72 2.70
C GLY A 7 4.59 8.29 2.19
N ILE A 8 3.52 7.51 2.04
CA ILE A 8 3.56 6.13 1.53
C ILE A 8 2.97 6.11 0.12
N THR A 9 3.84 6.02 -0.88
CA THR A 9 3.43 5.92 -2.27
C THR A 9 3.12 4.47 -2.64
N ALA A 10 1.88 4.20 -3.04
CA ALA A 10 1.43 2.90 -3.50
C ALA A 10 0.43 3.04 -4.66
N ASN A 11 0.17 1.95 -5.38
CA ASN A 11 -0.68 1.98 -6.58
C ASN A 11 -1.99 1.24 -6.35
N LYS A 12 -3.12 1.90 -6.64
CA LYS A 12 -4.45 1.26 -6.68
C LYS A 12 -4.47 0.25 -7.84
N ASN A 13 -4.85 -0.99 -7.57
CA ASN A 13 -4.82 -2.07 -8.55
C ASN A 13 -6.07 -2.94 -8.45
N CYS A 14 -6.59 -3.38 -9.61
CA CYS A 14 -7.75 -4.28 -9.66
C CYS A 14 -7.39 -5.66 -9.13
N VAL A 15 -8.31 -6.30 -8.40
CA VAL A 15 -8.16 -7.68 -7.92
C VAL A 15 -9.02 -8.64 -8.73
N PRO A 16 -8.69 -9.95 -8.77
CA PRO A 16 -9.53 -10.93 -9.47
C PRO A 16 -10.99 -10.89 -8.99
N LYS A 17 -11.93 -11.00 -9.94
CA LYS A 17 -13.40 -10.99 -9.71
C LYS A 17 -13.96 -9.67 -9.18
N GLU A 18 -13.25 -8.56 -9.36
CA GLU A 18 -13.79 -7.22 -9.09
C GLU A 18 -15.04 -6.94 -9.94
N THR A 19 -16.12 -6.48 -9.31
CA THR A 19 -17.36 -6.06 -9.97
C THR A 19 -17.47 -4.54 -10.15
N ARG A 20 -16.58 -3.79 -9.48
CA ARG A 20 -16.46 -2.33 -9.59
C ARG A 20 -15.88 -1.90 -10.94
N SER A 21 -16.04 -0.62 -11.24
CA SER A 21 -15.50 -0.02 -12.47
C SER A 21 -13.97 -0.08 -12.48
N PRO A 22 -13.30 -0.11 -13.66
CA PRO A 22 -11.84 -0.08 -13.74
C PRO A 22 -11.19 1.16 -13.10
N LYS A 23 -11.98 2.22 -12.84
CA LYS A 23 -11.53 3.46 -12.17
C LYS A 23 -11.59 3.35 -10.64
N GLU A 24 -12.32 2.38 -10.11
CA GLU A 24 -12.57 2.18 -8.69
C GLU A 24 -12.14 0.77 -8.29
N THR A 25 -10.88 0.61 -7.95
CA THR A 25 -10.32 -0.70 -7.61
C THR A 25 -10.30 -0.90 -6.10
N SER A 26 -10.36 -2.17 -5.66
CA SER A 26 -10.27 -2.53 -4.25
C SER A 26 -8.87 -2.86 -3.77
N GLY A 27 -7.96 -3.14 -4.71
CA GLY A 27 -6.63 -3.62 -4.39
C GLY A 27 -5.61 -2.51 -4.28
N LEU A 28 -4.54 -2.84 -3.56
CA LEU A 28 -3.35 -2.03 -3.42
C LEU A 28 -2.15 -2.88 -3.86
N ARG A 29 -1.32 -2.37 -4.77
CA ARG A 29 -0.06 -3.00 -5.17
C ARG A 29 1.09 -2.33 -4.42
N ILE A 30 1.88 -3.16 -3.75
CA ILE A 30 3.05 -2.77 -2.97
C ILE A 30 4.26 -3.50 -3.54
N GLY A 31 5.40 -2.81 -3.62
CA GLY A 31 6.67 -3.38 -4.06
C GLY A 31 7.82 -2.90 -3.18
N LEU A 32 8.82 -3.75 -3.00
CA LEU A 32 9.94 -3.49 -2.09
C LEU A 32 11.21 -3.02 -2.81
N ALA A 33 11.32 -3.19 -4.13
CA ALA A 33 12.56 -2.95 -4.88
C ALA A 33 13.21 -1.58 -4.60
N ALA A 34 12.43 -0.50 -4.59
CA ALA A 34 12.94 0.84 -4.32
C ALA A 34 13.46 0.99 -2.87
N MET A 35 12.84 0.30 -1.92
CA MET A 35 13.19 0.39 -0.51
C MET A 35 14.36 -0.53 -0.16
N THR A 36 14.43 -1.73 -0.75
CA THR A 36 15.59 -2.63 -0.63
C THR A 36 16.85 -1.99 -1.21
N THR A 37 16.75 -1.24 -2.32
CA THR A 37 17.87 -0.42 -2.84
C THR A 37 18.32 0.65 -1.85
N LYS A 38 17.44 1.13 -0.98
CA LYS A 38 17.75 2.08 0.10
C LYS A 38 18.23 1.40 1.40
N GLY A 39 18.41 0.08 1.38
CA GLY A 39 18.93 -0.69 2.51
C GLY A 39 17.89 -1.19 3.49
N TRP A 40 16.59 -1.15 3.15
CA TRP A 40 15.56 -1.78 3.98
C TRP A 40 15.78 -3.28 4.13
N ARG A 41 15.52 -3.77 5.34
CA ARG A 41 15.45 -5.18 5.71
C ARG A 41 14.01 -5.59 5.99
N GLU A 42 13.83 -6.86 6.31
CA GLU A 42 12.55 -7.48 6.61
C GLU A 42 11.80 -6.72 7.72
N GLU A 43 12.50 -6.29 8.77
CA GLU A 43 11.89 -5.56 9.88
C GLU A 43 11.35 -4.18 9.45
N ASP A 44 12.05 -3.49 8.55
CA ASP A 44 11.59 -2.20 8.01
C ASP A 44 10.32 -2.39 7.17
N ALA A 45 10.26 -3.48 6.38
CA ALA A 45 9.10 -3.81 5.58
C ALA A 45 7.88 -4.15 6.45
N VAL A 46 8.08 -4.89 7.55
CA VAL A 46 7.02 -5.20 8.53
C VAL A 46 6.53 -3.91 9.19
N ALA A 47 7.43 -3.06 9.69
CA ALA A 47 7.04 -1.79 10.31
C ALA A 47 6.27 -0.87 9.35
N CYS A 48 6.63 -0.87 8.07
CA CYS A 48 5.90 -0.14 7.04
C CYS A 48 4.49 -0.73 6.83
N ALA A 49 4.37 -2.06 6.76
CA ALA A 49 3.09 -2.74 6.62
C ALA A 49 2.14 -2.46 7.80
N ASP A 50 2.67 -2.45 9.03
CA ASP A 50 1.91 -2.10 10.23
C ASP A 50 1.40 -0.66 10.17
N LYS A 51 2.23 0.28 9.71
CA LYS A 51 1.83 1.68 9.52
C LYS A 51 0.73 1.83 8.45
N ILE A 52 0.81 1.05 7.37
CA ILE A 52 -0.24 1.02 6.34
C ILE A 52 -1.56 0.52 6.95
N ASP A 53 -1.54 -0.59 7.70
CA ASP A 53 -2.73 -1.15 8.36
C ASP A 53 -3.36 -0.14 9.34
N GLU A 54 -2.54 0.51 10.18
CA GLU A 54 -3.01 1.52 11.12
C GLU A 54 -3.72 2.69 10.41
N ILE A 55 -3.12 3.22 9.34
CA ILE A 55 -3.70 4.33 8.57
C ILE A 55 -5.03 3.90 7.95
N LEU A 56 -5.07 2.75 7.30
CA LEU A 56 -6.27 2.27 6.60
C LEU A 56 -7.42 1.96 7.57
N ARG A 57 -7.13 1.42 8.76
CA ARG A 57 -8.16 1.17 9.79
C ARG A 57 -8.80 2.44 10.32
N LYS A 58 -8.06 3.54 10.42
CA LYS A 58 -8.59 4.84 10.88
C LYS A 58 -9.49 5.52 9.86
N MET A 59 -9.48 5.06 8.60
CA MET A 59 -10.37 5.57 7.55
C MET A 59 -11.77 4.94 7.60
N VAL A 60 -11.94 3.84 8.34
CA VAL A 60 -13.18 3.07 8.44
C VAL A 60 -14.01 3.53 9.63
#